data_AF-A0A1I6RA38-F1
#
_entry.id   AF-A0A1I6RA38-F1
#
_cell.length_a   1.000
_cell.length_b   1.000
_cell.length_c   1.000
_cell.angle_alpha   90.00
_cell.angle_beta   90.00
_cell.angle_gamma   90.00
#
_symmetry.space_group_name_H-M   'P 1'
#
loop_
_entity.id
_entity.type
_entity.pdbx_description
1 polymer ?
#
loop_
_entity_poly.entity_id
_entity_poly.type
_entity_poly.pdbx_seq_one_letter_code
_entity_poly.pdbx_strand_id
1 'polypeptide(L)'
;MVEAQQAGSIVGERVTVVFTTLRGARRVRTGTVLRWNARVIILRRAARAARPRFAVIPTANIIAVINLSIGATPATAPAPAVDAE
;
A
#
# COMPACT_ATOMS: atom_id res chain seq x y z
N MET A 1 -5.95 3.98 22.36
CA MET A 1 -6.86 4.18 21.21
C MET A 1 -6.01 4.68 20.06
N VAL A 2 -5.93 3.96 18.94
CA VAL A 2 -5.23 4.44 17.73
C VAL A 2 -6.28 4.50 16.64
N GLU A 3 -7.00 5.62 16.58
CA GLU A 3 -7.79 6.00 15.42
C GLU A 3 -6.83 6.64 14.43
N ALA A 4 -6.33 5.85 13.48
CA ALA A 4 -5.59 6.40 12.36
C ALA A 4 -6.57 7.21 11.50
N GLN A 5 -6.54 8.53 11.70
CA GLN A 5 -7.15 9.51 10.83
C GLN A 5 -6.70 9.27 9.39
N GLN A 6 -7.58 8.74 8.55
CA GLN A 6 -7.53 8.88 7.09
C GLN A 6 -8.87 9.46 6.66
N ALA A 7 -9.07 10.74 6.97
CA ALA A 7 -10.23 11.53 6.53
C ALA A 7 -10.08 12.04 5.08
N GLY A 8 -9.32 11.31 4.26
CA GLY A 8 -9.22 11.47 2.81
C GLY A 8 -9.49 10.12 2.18
N SER A 9 -10.40 10.04 1.21
CA SER A 9 -10.72 8.79 0.54
C SER A 9 -9.50 8.32 -0.25
N ILE A 10 -8.87 7.21 0.18
CA ILE A 10 -7.72 6.65 -0.54
C ILE A 10 -8.10 5.92 -1.85
N VAL A 11 -9.38 5.95 -2.22
CA VAL A 11 -9.87 5.38 -3.48
C VAL A 11 -9.25 6.14 -4.65
N GLY A 12 -8.68 5.43 -5.61
CA GLY A 12 -7.91 5.99 -6.72
C GLY A 12 -6.42 6.12 -6.45
N GLU A 13 -5.99 6.01 -5.19
CA GLU A 13 -4.56 6.10 -4.84
C GLU A 13 -3.83 4.78 -5.03
N ARG A 14 -2.51 4.86 -5.28
CA ARG A 14 -1.64 3.69 -5.34
C ARG A 14 -1.12 3.39 -3.94
N VAL A 15 -1.40 2.19 -3.46
CA VAL A 15 -1.05 1.78 -2.10
C VAL A 15 -0.34 0.44 -2.09
N THR A 16 0.41 0.20 -1.03
CA THR A 16 0.93 -1.11 -0.65
C THR A 16 0.20 -1.60 0.59
N VAL A 17 -0.47 -2.75 0.48
CA VAL A 17 -1.21 -3.38 1.56
C VAL A 17 -0.43 -4.59 2.08
N VAL A 18 -0.20 -4.61 3.38
CA VAL A 18 0.35 -5.76 4.11
C VAL A 18 -0.81 -6.45 4.81
N PHE A 19 -0.98 -7.74 4.57
CA PHE A 19 -2.10 -8.50 5.12
C PHE A 19 -1.71 -9.94 5.44
N THR A 20 -2.49 -10.57 6.32
CA THR A 20 -2.44 -12.00 6.57
C THR A 20 -3.36 -12.77 5.62
N THR A 21 -2.89 -13.91 5.14
CA THR A 21 -3.76 -14.87 4.45
C THR A 21 -4.53 -15.71 5.46
N LEU A 22 -5.57 -16.41 4.99
CA LEU A 22 -6.33 -17.37 5.80
C LEU A 22 -5.44 -18.47 6.42
N ARG A 23 -4.29 -18.77 5.82
CA ARG A 23 -3.30 -19.73 6.34
C ARG A 23 -2.25 -19.09 7.27
N GLY A 24 -2.46 -17.85 7.72
CA GLY A 24 -1.55 -17.13 8.61
C GLY A 24 -0.31 -16.52 7.95
N ALA A 25 -0.04 -16.81 6.67
CA ALA A 25 1.12 -16.23 5.98
C ALA A 25 0.94 -14.72 5.75
N ARG A 26 1.99 -13.93 6.01
CA ARG A 26 2.04 -12.50 5.68
C ARG A 26 2.31 -12.30 4.19
N ARG A 27 1.55 -11.41 3.55
CA ARG A 27 1.72 -11.06 2.13
C ARG A 27 1.62 -9.57 1.93
N VAL A 28 2.28 -9.12 0.86
CA VAL A 28 2.29 -7.73 0.44
C VAL A 28 1.71 -7.64 -0.96
N ARG A 29 0.83 -6.66 -1.18
CA ARG A 29 0.26 -6.37 -2.50
C ARG A 29 0.24 -4.86 -2.74
N THR A 30 0.77 -4.48 -3.89
CA THR A 30 0.73 -3.10 -4.36
C THR A 30 -0.26 -2.96 -5.50
N GLY A 31 -1.06 -1.90 -5.48
CA GLY A 31 -2.04 -1.61 -6.53
C GLY A 31 -2.81 -0.32 -6.29
N THR A 32 -3.65 0.05 -7.24
CA THR A 32 -4.56 1.19 -7.11
C THR A 32 -5.81 0.75 -6.37
N VAL A 33 -6.23 1.51 -5.35
CA VAL A 33 -7.46 1.23 -4.61
C VAL A 33 -8.67 1.52 -5.50
N LEU A 34 -9.51 0.51 -5.75
CA LEU A 34 -10.79 0.68 -6.45
C LEU A 34 -11.96 0.84 -5.49
N ARG A 35 -11.86 0.22 -4.31
CA ARG A 35 -12.87 0.24 -3.27
C ARG A 35 -12.22 0.00 -1.92
N TRP A 36 -12.68 0.73 -0.92
CA TRP A 36 -12.39 0.50 0.48
C TRP A 36 -13.70 0.54 1.26
N ASN A 37 -13.97 -0.47 2.07
CA ASN A 37 -15.03 -0.43 3.07
C ASN A 37 -14.66 -1.28 4.29
N ALA A 38 -15.57 -1.37 5.25
CA ALA A 38 -15.36 -2.14 6.48
C ALA A 38 -15.11 -3.65 6.25
N ARG A 39 -15.47 -4.19 5.08
CA ARG A 39 -15.33 -5.63 4.76
C ARG A 39 -14.10 -5.93 3.92
N VAL A 40 -13.83 -5.12 2.90
CA VAL A 40 -12.77 -5.39 1.93
C VAL A 40 -12.09 -4.11 1.43
N ILE A 41 -10.83 -4.29 1.04
CA ILE A 41 -10.15 -3.42 0.09
C ILE A 41 -9.97 -4.16 -1.25
N ILE A 42 -10.24 -3.46 -2.35
CA ILE A 42 -10.05 -3.99 -3.71
C ILE A 42 -8.94 -3.20 -4.38
N LEU A 43 -7.89 -3.90 -4.79
CA LEU A 43 -6.76 -3.32 -5.52
C LEU A 43 -6.78 -3.74 -6.99
N ARG A 44 -6.62 -2.79 -7.90
CA ARG A 44 -6.22 -3.04 -9.29
C ARG A 44 -4.70 -3.13 -9.35
N ARG A 45 -4.18 -4.31 -9.68
CA ARG A 45 -2.73 -4.50 -9.90
C ARG A 45 -2.36 -4.04 -11.31
N ALA A 46 -1.17 -3.44 -11.44
CA ALA A 46 -0.57 -3.18 -12.73
C ALA A 46 -0.46 -4.49 -13.50
N ALA A 47 -1.05 -4.55 -14.69
CA ALA A 47 -1.02 -5.73 -15.53
C ALA A 47 0.39 -5.91 -16.11
N ARG A 48 0.94 -7.13 -16.02
CA ARG A 48 1.99 -7.52 -16.98
C ARG A 48 1.25 -7.81 -18.30
N ALA A 49 1.38 -6.90 -19.25
CA ALA A 49 1.06 -7.00 -20.67
C ALA A 49 -0.35 -7.34 -21.19
N ALA A 50 -1.33 -7.87 -20.44
CA ALA A 50 -2.64 -8.17 -21.10
C ALA A 50 -3.90 -8.31 -20.24
N ARG A 51 -3.85 -8.43 -18.91
CA ARG A 51 -5.08 -8.59 -18.10
C ARG A 51 -4.98 -7.89 -16.75
N PRO A 52 -5.91 -6.96 -16.42
CA PRO A 52 -5.96 -6.38 -15.08
C PRO A 52 -6.22 -7.49 -14.07
N ARG A 53 -5.34 -7.61 -13.07
CA ARG A 53 -5.53 -8.55 -11.95
C ARG A 53 -6.05 -7.78 -10.75
N PHE A 54 -7.18 -8.21 -10.22
CA PHE A 54 -7.71 -7.64 -8.98
C PHE A 54 -7.14 -8.39 -7.76
N ALA A 55 -7.02 -7.71 -6.63
CA ALA A 55 -6.81 -8.32 -5.33
C ALA A 55 -7.93 -7.87 -4.41
N VAL A 56 -8.71 -8.81 -3.93
CA VAL A 56 -9.71 -8.57 -2.88
C VAL A 56 -9.08 -9.04 -1.58
N ILE A 57 -8.95 -8.13 -0.62
CA ILE A 57 -8.33 -8.41 0.67
C ILE A 57 -9.36 -8.04 1.75
N PRO A 58 -9.74 -8.98 2.62
CA PRO A 58 -10.61 -8.67 3.76
C PRO A 58 -9.95 -7.65 4.68
N THR A 59 -10.70 -6.62 5.10
CA THR A 59 -10.17 -5.55 5.96
C THR A 59 -9.67 -6.09 7.30
N ALA A 60 -10.33 -7.12 7.84
CA ALA A 60 -9.92 -7.80 9.07
C ALA A 60 -8.53 -8.45 8.99
N ASN A 61 -8.01 -8.71 7.78
CA ASN A 61 -6.70 -9.31 7.58
C ASN A 61 -5.60 -8.29 7.32
N ILE A 62 -5.95 -7.00 7.20
CA ILE A 62 -4.98 -5.94 6.90
C ILE A 62 -4.20 -5.63 8.18
N ILE A 63 -2.87 -5.65 8.05
CA ILE A 63 -1.94 -5.24 9.10
C ILE A 63 -1.60 -3.76 8.92
N ALA A 64 -1.34 -3.34 7.67
CA ALA A 64 -0.96 -1.97 7.35
C ALA A 64 -1.33 -1.62 5.90
N VAL A 65 -1.59 -0.33 5.68
CA VAL A 65 -1.73 0.27 4.34
C VAL A 65 -0.77 1.44 4.24
N ILE A 66 0.09 1.40 3.22
CA ILE A 66 1.11 2.42 2.95
C ILE A 66 0.68 3.15 1.68
N ASN A 67 0.49 4.46 1.80
CA ASN A 67 0.16 5.32 0.66
C ASN A 67 1.45 5.68 -0.10
N LEU A 68 1.48 5.41 -1.41
CA LEU A 68 2.63 5.74 -2.27
C LEU A 68 2.49 7.12 -2.94
N SER A 69 1.31 7.76 -2.85
CA SER A 69 1.06 9.09 -3.40
C SER A 69 1.53 10.21 -2.47
N ILE A 70 1.56 9.97 -1.16
CA ILE A 70 2.01 10.94 -0.15
C ILE A 70 3.51 10.71 0.08
N GLY A 71 4.35 11.29 -0.78
CA GLY A 71 5.80 11.08 -0.65
C GLY A 71 6.68 11.52 -1.82
N ALA A 72 6.22 12.42 -2.69
CA ALA A 72 7.13 13.12 -3.61
C ALA A 72 7.82 14.28 -2.89
N THR A 73 8.49 14.01 -1.77
CA THR A 73 9.73 14.71 -1.44
C THR A 73 10.80 13.63 -1.53
N PRO A 74 11.71 13.69 -2.52
CA PRO A 74 12.82 12.75 -2.55
C PRO A 74 13.55 12.89 -1.21
N ALA A 75 13.61 11.82 -0.43
CA ALA A 75 14.57 11.74 0.65
C ALA A 75 15.94 11.82 -0.03
N THR A 76 16.57 13.00 0.00
CA THR A 76 17.96 13.17 -0.39
C THR A 76 18.75 12.13 0.38
N ALA A 77 19.30 11.15 -0.34
CA ALA A 77 20.22 10.20 0.26
C ALA A 77 21.35 11.00 0.92
N PRO A 78 21.73 10.71 2.18
CA PRO A 78 22.87 11.39 2.78
C PRO A 78 24.07 11.19 1.84
N ALA A 79 24.71 12.30 1.46
CA ALA A 79 25.91 12.25 0.64
C ALA A 79 26.94 11.36 1.34
N PRO A 80 27.68 10.50 0.61
CA PRO A 80 28.73 9.70 1.22
C PRO A 80 29.69 10.63 1.96
N ALA A 81 30.00 10.30 3.22
CA ALA A 81 31.03 10.98 3.97
C ALA A 81 32.35 10.76 3.23
N VAL A 82 32.80 11.77 2.50
CA VAL A 82 34.18 11.83 2.04
C VAL A 82 35.00 12.31 3.22
N ASP A 83 35.90 11.46 3.71
CA ASP A 83 36.93 11.87 4.65
C ASP A 83 37.78 12.94 3.97
N ALA A 84 37.90 14.10 4.62
CA ALA A 84 38.80 15.16 4.22
C ALA A 84 40.22 14.78 4.64
N GLU A 85 41.09 14.54 3.65
CA GLU A 85 42.54 14.51 3.83
C GLU A 85 43.11 15.94 3.89
#